data_AF-A0A484D662-F1
#
_entry.id   AF-A0A484D662-F1
#
_cell.length_a   1.000
_cell.length_b   1.000
_cell.length_c   1.000
_cell.angle_alpha   90.00
_cell.angle_beta   90.00
_cell.angle_gamma   90.00
#
_symmetry.space_group_name_H-M   'P 1'
#
loop_
_entity.id
_entity.type
_entity.pdbx_description
1 polymer ?
#
loop_
_entity_poly.entity_id
_entity_poly.type
_entity_poly.pdbx_seq_one_letter_code
_entity_poly.pdbx_strand_id
1 'polypeptide(L)'
;MNHISLWECFFFFGLPQYEATKAYMPKEPDELGLQQAELVILLQKEEAWCYGERMRDGKRGWFPATCATEITNPTAMENNVQRMKRLRKETNV
;
A
#
# COMPACT_ATOMS: atom_id res chain seq x y z
N MET A 1 7.57 18.34 2.07
CA MET A 1 7.29 18.40 0.62
C MET A 1 7.47 17.00 0.04
N ASN A 2 6.43 16.18 0.01
CA ASN A 2 6.50 14.88 -0.67
C ASN A 2 5.65 14.98 -1.94
N HIS A 3 6.18 15.68 -2.93
CA HIS A 3 5.66 15.59 -4.29
C HIS A 3 5.97 14.17 -4.76
N ILE A 4 4.98 13.28 -4.83
CA ILE A 4 5.18 11.96 -5.47
C ILE A 4 5.66 12.26 -6.88
N SER A 5 6.95 12.06 -7.12
CA SER A 5 7.56 12.38 -8.39
C SER A 5 6.98 11.47 -9.47
N LEU A 6 7.05 11.90 -10.74
CA LEU A 6 6.66 11.05 -11.87
C LEU A 6 7.43 9.72 -11.86
N TRP A 7 8.66 9.73 -11.33
CA TRP A 7 9.52 8.57 -11.12
C TRP A 7 8.95 7.58 -10.10
N GLU A 8 8.48 8.06 -8.94
CA GLU A 8 7.82 7.20 -7.95
C GLU A 8 6.51 6.62 -8.47
N CYS A 9 5.75 7.40 -9.25
CA CYS A 9 4.54 6.88 -9.90
C CYS A 9 4.88 5.73 -10.85
N PHE A 10 5.91 5.89 -11.69
CA PHE A 10 6.36 4.84 -12.61
C PHE A 10 6.81 3.58 -11.87
N PHE A 11 7.56 3.75 -10.77
CA PHE A 11 7.99 2.64 -9.93
C PHE A 11 6.79 1.87 -9.36
N PHE A 12 5.77 2.57 -8.87
CA PHE A 12 4.58 1.94 -8.29
C PHE A 12 3.63 1.26 -9.30
N PHE A 13 3.66 1.67 -10.58
CA PHE A 13 2.85 1.01 -11.62
C PHE A 13 3.33 -0.42 -11.94
N GLY A 14 4.60 -0.72 -11.69
CA GLY A 14 5.18 -2.05 -11.95
C GLY A 14 5.08 -3.02 -10.77
N LEU A 15 4.61 -2.55 -9.59
CA LEU A 15 4.60 -3.35 -8.37
C LEU A 15 3.22 -3.94 -8.08
N PRO A 16 3.15 -5.14 -7.48
CA PRO A 16 1.87 -5.74 -7.08
C PRO A 16 1.12 -4.87 -6.08
N GLN A 17 -0.20 -4.81 -6.23
CA GLN A 17 -1.09 -4.12 -5.30
C GLN A 17 -1.92 -5.14 -4.53
N TYR A 18 -2.09 -4.90 -3.24
CA TYR A 18 -2.82 -5.76 -2.33
C TYR A 18 -3.91 -4.95 -1.63
N GLU A 19 -5.07 -5.57 -1.44
CA GLU A 19 -6.15 -5.05 -0.61
C GLU A 19 -6.19 -5.80 0.72
N ALA A 20 -6.21 -5.07 1.83
CA ALA A 20 -6.38 -5.64 3.15
C ALA A 20 -7.80 -6.21 3.32
N THR A 21 -7.92 -7.51 3.50
CA THR A 21 -9.22 -8.20 3.69
C THR A 21 -9.74 -8.08 5.12
N LYS A 22 -8.83 -7.79 6.08
CA LYS A 22 -9.13 -7.58 7.50
C LYS A 22 -8.19 -6.52 8.09
N ALA A 23 -8.61 -5.92 9.19
CA ALA A 23 -7.76 -4.99 9.93
C ALA A 23 -6.60 -5.72 10.62
N TYR A 24 -5.46 -5.04 10.71
CA TYR A 24 -4.27 -5.49 11.42
C TYR A 24 -3.76 -4.38 12.34
N MET A 25 -3.62 -4.70 13.64
CA MET A 25 -3.01 -3.80 14.61
C MET A 25 -1.52 -4.17 14.76
N PRO A 26 -0.60 -3.22 14.55
CA PRO A 26 0.83 -3.48 14.64
C PRO A 26 1.21 -3.75 16.09
N LYS A 27 2.08 -4.74 16.29
CA LYS A 27 2.61 -5.19 17.58
C LYS A 27 4.03 -4.69 17.80
N GLU A 28 4.80 -4.56 16.73
CA GLU A 28 6.18 -4.09 16.73
C GLU A 28 6.34 -2.77 15.94
N PRO A 29 7.40 -1.98 16.17
CA PRO A 29 7.59 -0.68 15.53
C PRO A 29 7.77 -0.72 14.01
N ASP A 30 8.22 -1.84 13.46
CA ASP A 30 8.43 -2.06 12.03
C ASP A 30 7.17 -2.62 11.34
N GLU A 31 6.09 -2.88 12.08
CA GLU A 31 4.85 -3.37 11.53
C GLU A 31 3.94 -2.25 11.01
N LEU A 32 3.31 -2.52 9.87
CA LEU A 32 2.35 -1.65 9.22
C LEU A 32 0.93 -2.02 9.65
N GLY A 33 0.32 -1.15 10.46
CA GLY A 33 -1.10 -1.27 10.77
C GLY A 33 -1.99 -1.05 9.54
N LEU A 34 -3.01 -1.89 9.36
CA LEU A 34 -3.94 -1.84 8.23
C LEU A 34 -5.40 -1.81 8.71
N GLN A 35 -6.26 -1.11 7.98
CA GLN A 35 -7.71 -1.22 8.10
C GLN A 35 -8.26 -2.09 6.96
N GLN A 36 -9.47 -2.63 7.12
CA GLN A 36 -10.13 -3.37 6.05
C GLN A 36 -10.32 -2.47 4.82
N ALA A 37 -10.11 -3.03 3.63
CA ALA A 37 -10.12 -2.37 2.33
C ALA A 37 -9.02 -1.30 2.13
N GLU A 38 -7.98 -1.26 2.97
CA GLU A 38 -6.80 -0.46 2.69
C GLU A 38 -5.96 -1.07 1.57
N LEU A 39 -5.39 -0.19 0.75
CA LEU A 39 -4.57 -0.55 -0.40
C LEU A 39 -3.09 -0.40 -0.05
N VAL A 40 -2.32 -1.41 -0.42
CA VAL A 40 -0.89 -1.53 -0.13
C VAL A 40 -0.14 -1.91 -1.39
N ILE A 41 1.01 -1.29 -1.61
CA ILE A 41 1.95 -1.70 -2.64
C ILE A 41 2.92 -2.70 -2.00
N LEU A 42 3.02 -3.89 -2.58
CA LEU A 42 3.92 -4.92 -2.08
C LEU A 42 5.35 -4.63 -2.54
N LEU A 43 6.27 -4.51 -1.58
CA LEU A 43 7.69 -4.25 -1.83
C LEU A 43 8.52 -5.54 -1.69
N GLN A 44 8.18 -6.38 -0.70
CA GLN A 44 8.82 -7.66 -0.47
C GLN A 44 7.81 -8.64 0.14
N LYS A 45 7.97 -9.93 -0.18
CA LYS A 45 7.15 -11.02 0.34
C LYS A 45 8.04 -12.10 0.93
N GLU A 46 7.65 -12.57 2.11
CA GLU A 46 8.21 -13.73 2.80
C GLU A 46 7.09 -14.76 3.04
N GLU A 47 7.41 -15.89 3.68
CA GLU A 47 6.47 -17.01 3.84
C GLU A 47 5.17 -16.60 4.55
N ALA A 48 5.27 -15.89 5.67
CA ALA A 48 4.12 -15.48 6.48
C ALA A 48 3.88 -13.97 6.50
N TRP A 49 4.83 -13.19 5.98
CA TRP A 49 4.88 -11.74 6.11
C TRP A 49 5.05 -11.04 4.76
N CYS A 50 4.46 -9.86 4.66
CA CYS A 50 4.59 -8.96 3.54
C CYS A 50 5.14 -7.63 4.06
N TYR A 51 6.14 -7.10 3.38
CA TYR A 51 6.59 -5.72 3.57
C TYR A 51 6.01 -4.86 2.45
N GLY A 52 5.30 -3.79 2.82
CA GLY A 52 4.61 -2.97 1.84
C GLY A 52 4.49 -1.51 2.24
N GLU A 53 4.04 -0.70 1.28
CA GLU A 53 3.74 0.72 1.46
C GLU A 53 2.24 0.96 1.39
N ARG A 54 1.66 1.49 2.45
CA ARG A 54 0.24 1.87 2.45
C ARG A 54 0.03 3.06 1.52
N MET A 55 -0.90 2.92 0.58
CA MET A 55 -1.16 3.95 -0.42
C MET A 55 -1.65 5.27 0.19
N ARG A 56 -2.48 5.21 1.25
CA ARG A 56 -3.08 6.40 1.87
C ARG A 56 -2.05 7.43 2.34
N ASP A 57 -1.05 7.00 3.09
CA ASP A 57 -0.12 7.89 3.81
C ASP A 57 1.35 7.63 3.49
N GLY A 58 1.65 6.62 2.67
CA GLY A 58 3.03 6.26 2.30
C GLY A 58 3.81 5.58 3.42
N LYS A 59 3.18 5.19 4.53
CA LYS A 59 3.85 4.45 5.60
C LYS A 59 4.25 3.07 5.11
N ARG A 60 5.42 2.61 5.55
CA ARG A 60 5.98 1.30 5.22
C ARG A 60 6.12 0.46 6.47
N GLY A 61 6.01 -0.85 6.29
CA GLY A 61 6.20 -1.80 7.38
C GLY A 61 5.69 -3.20 7.02
N TRP A 62 5.84 -4.10 7.97
CA TRP A 62 5.47 -5.50 7.87
C TRP A 62 4.02 -5.76 8.26
N PHE A 63 3.34 -6.64 7.54
CA PHE A 63 2.00 -7.12 7.89
C PHE A 63 1.85 -8.60 7.51
N PRO A 64 0.97 -9.37 8.19
CA PRO A 64 0.78 -10.77 7.87
C PRO A 64 0.21 -10.96 6.46
N ALA A 65 0.78 -11.89 5.69
CA ALA A 65 0.33 -12.18 4.33
C ALA A 65 -1.15 -12.60 4.28
N THR A 66 -1.66 -13.20 5.36
CA THR A 66 -3.07 -13.65 5.47
C THR A 66 -4.08 -12.51 5.66
N CYS A 67 -3.61 -11.28 5.85
CA CYS A 67 -4.47 -10.11 6.04
C CYS A 67 -4.79 -9.38 4.74
N ALA A 68 -4.16 -9.74 3.61
CA ALA A 68 -4.35 -9.06 2.34
C ALA A 68 -4.37 -10.02 1.16
N THR A 69 -5.02 -9.60 0.07
CA THR A 69 -5.10 -10.35 -1.17
C THR A 69 -4.65 -9.50 -2.34
N GLU A 70 -4.00 -10.14 -3.31
CA GLU A 70 -3.51 -9.44 -4.50
C GLU A 70 -4.66 -8.94 -5.38
N ILE A 71 -4.50 -7.74 -5.90
CA ILE A 71 -5.40 -7.11 -6.85
C ILE A 71 -4.84 -7.38 -8.24
N THR A 72 -5.55 -8.20 -9.01
CA THR A 72 -5.11 -8.63 -10.35
C THR A 72 -5.80 -7.87 -11.49
N ASN A 73 -6.83 -7.07 -11.20
CA ASN A 73 -7.55 -6.29 -12.20
C ASN A 73 -6.75 -5.02 -12.56
N PRO A 74 -6.25 -4.86 -13.80
CA PRO A 74 -5.42 -3.72 -14.18
C PRO A 74 -6.13 -2.37 -14.05
N THR A 75 -7.42 -2.32 -14.37
CA THR A 75 -8.23 -1.10 -14.24
C THR A 75 -8.39 -0.71 -12.76
N ALA A 76 -8.58 -1.69 -11.87
CA ALA A 76 -8.61 -1.43 -10.43
C ALA A 76 -7.24 -0.90 -9.94
N MET A 77 -6.15 -1.52 -10.39
CA MET A 77 -4.79 -1.10 -10.04
C MET A 77 -4.49 0.34 -10.49
N GLU A 78 -4.92 0.73 -11.69
CA GLU A 78 -4.76 2.11 -12.18
C GLU A 78 -5.57 3.10 -11.33
N ASN A 79 -6.84 2.78 -11.07
CA ASN A 79 -7.72 3.61 -10.25
C ASN A 79 -7.16 3.83 -8.84
N ASN A 80 -6.60 2.77 -8.24
CA ASN A 80 -5.94 2.82 -6.94
C ASN A 80 -4.75 3.79 -6.92
N VAL A 81 -3.91 3.75 -7.95
CA VAL A 81 -2.77 4.67 -8.11
C VAL A 81 -3.26 6.11 -8.25
N GLN A 82 -4.33 6.36 -9.01
CA GLN A 82 -4.90 7.71 -9.14
C GLN A 82 -5.48 8.19 -7.80
N ARG A 83 -6.15 7.31 -7.04
CA ARG A 83 -6.66 7.62 -5.70
C ARG A 83 -5.54 7.95 -4.73
N MET A 84 -4.46 7.15 -4.73
CA MET A 84 -3.25 7.40 -3.94
C MET A 84 -2.69 8.81 -4.19
N LYS A 85 -2.52 9.19 -5.46
CA LYS A 85 -2.02 10.52 -5.84
C LYS A 85 -2.88 11.67 -5.30
N ARG A 86 -4.19 11.48 -5.20
CA ARG A 86 -5.11 12.48 -4.62
C ARG A 86 -4.95 12.56 -3.11
N LEU A 87 -5.02 11.41 -2.42
CA LEU A 87 -4.93 11.34 -0.96
C LEU A 87 -3.64 11.95 -0.42
N ARG A 88 -2.49 11.66 -1.05
CA ARG A 88 -1.20 12.20 -0.60
C ARG A 88 -1.00 13.69 -0.89
N LYS A 89 -1.80 14.29 -1.78
CA LYS A 89 -1.85 15.75 -1.97
C LYS A 89 -2.67 16.43 -0.87
N GLU A 90 -3.73 15.78 -0.40
CA GLU A 90 -4.69 16.32 0.56
C GLU A 90 -4.21 16.25 2.01
N THR A 91 -3.32 15.33 2.37
CA THR A 91 -2.78 15.19 3.75
C THR A 91 -1.80 16.31 4.15
N ASN A 92 -1.81 17.43 3.43
CA ASN A 92 -0.82 18.50 3.48
C ASN A 92 -1.46 19.86 3.85
N VAL A 93 -2.50 19.84 4.70
CA VAL A 93 -3.14 21.02 5.32
C VAL A 93 -2.69 21.19 6.75
#